data_AF-A0A6N9TXE0-F1
#
_entry.id   AF-A0A6N9TXE0-F1
#
_cell.length_a   1.000
_cell.length_b   1.000
_cell.length_c   1.000
_cell.angle_alpha   90.00
_cell.angle_beta   90.00
_cell.angle_gamma   90.00
#
_symmetry.space_group_name_H-M   'P 1'
#
loop_
_entity.id
_entity.type
_entity.pdbx_description
1 polymer ?
#
loop_
_entity_poly.entity_id
_entity_poly.type
_entity_poly.pdbx_seq_one_letter_code
_entity_poly.pdbx_strand_id
1 'polypeptide(L)'
;MGKERQRTRPAALDRLRVEIGAADRFITLVTWSCAAGMVLWSMLNATPYVRAHVAEGWENTAFVLPLVVDAAFVGALRADEIASRHGVKAGVWPVLLRLFTGASSVFLNIGGSWEKGDWTGVYQHLIAPGLLVLLAEAGPAWRRSLSAKLTKAEREAELEEREQADRARRQRQEDEDRQAASDRQEQERQRLQRLEDEERERRQKAEDEERALDLEERREASRAKRTLEARRLDLEEKRITTTADQRVSPLADSLASQQASKPVYAPTANGTPAAPVRVPVAPVAPAPHPGVWAPQARTGADNRAAVAPTADLRAAAADRPASTPAPSLAPRATDSAACARPAEPATAAPRQDAPVSVAAAQTTLPRVTARLDNEHQEQPPAKPAGPVKDWNLPGLPAEVRPGIDPVMLTDEQSRTRIRYGLNQGWTQRRIGEFAGRSATTVNKVKASMEFNA
;
A
#
# COMPACT_ATOMS: atom_id res chain seq x y z
N MET A 1 -18.11 -13.09 -15.41
CA MET A 1 -17.29 -14.30 -15.13
C MET A 1 -15.75 -14.05 -15.14
N GLY A 2 -15.24 -12.86 -14.75
CA GLY A 2 -13.82 -12.51 -14.95
C GLY A 2 -13.01 -12.06 -13.72
N LYS A 3 -13.54 -12.12 -12.49
CA LYS A 3 -12.89 -11.52 -11.31
C LYS A 3 -12.01 -12.46 -10.45
N GLU A 4 -11.88 -13.74 -10.78
CA GLU A 4 -11.17 -14.70 -9.92
C GLU A 4 -9.67 -14.88 -10.18
N ARG A 5 -9.09 -14.31 -11.25
CA ARG A 5 -7.69 -14.64 -11.63
C ARG A 5 -6.57 -13.77 -11.03
N GLN A 6 -6.87 -12.71 -10.28
CA GLN A 6 -5.84 -11.74 -9.87
C GLN A 6 -5.32 -11.86 -8.42
N ARG A 7 -5.76 -12.85 -7.63
CA ARG A 7 -5.40 -12.92 -6.19
C ARG A 7 -4.26 -13.88 -5.81
N THR A 8 -3.58 -14.51 -6.77
CA THR A 8 -2.64 -15.62 -6.48
C THR A 8 -1.15 -15.25 -6.36
N ARG A 9 -0.71 -14.03 -6.69
CA ARG A 9 0.73 -13.66 -6.66
C ARG A 9 1.39 -13.44 -5.30
N PRO A 10 0.77 -12.83 -4.26
CA PRO A 10 1.46 -12.66 -2.97
C PRO A 10 1.88 -14.01 -2.37
N ALA A 11 1.10 -15.06 -2.63
CA ALA A 11 1.42 -16.43 -2.19
C ALA A 11 2.75 -16.97 -2.75
N ALA A 12 3.21 -16.54 -3.94
CA ALA A 12 4.44 -17.06 -4.54
C ALA A 12 5.71 -16.47 -3.90
N LEU A 13 5.73 -15.16 -3.65
CA LEU A 13 6.84 -14.51 -2.94
C LEU A 13 6.88 -14.93 -1.46
N ASP A 14 5.72 -15.05 -0.83
CA ASP A 14 5.64 -15.52 0.54
C ASP A 14 6.13 -16.97 0.65
N ARG A 15 5.78 -17.83 -0.31
CA ARG A 15 6.33 -19.19 -0.40
C ARG A 15 7.84 -19.18 -0.60
N LEU A 16 8.36 -18.33 -1.49
CA LEU A 16 9.80 -18.18 -1.72
C LEU A 16 10.53 -17.71 -0.44
N ARG A 17 9.96 -16.76 0.30
CA ARG A 17 10.50 -16.30 1.59
C ARG A 17 10.53 -17.42 2.62
N VAL A 18 9.47 -18.22 2.70
CA VAL A 18 9.41 -19.38 3.60
C VAL A 18 10.45 -20.44 3.20
N GLU A 19 10.58 -20.74 1.92
CA GLU A 19 11.56 -21.69 1.39
C GLU A 19 12.99 -21.23 1.64
N ILE A 20 13.30 -19.95 1.40
CA ILE A 20 14.62 -19.37 1.69
C ILE A 20 14.88 -19.35 3.20
N GLY A 21 13.90 -19.01 4.02
CA GLY A 21 14.03 -19.04 5.47
C GLY A 21 14.17 -20.46 6.04
N ALA A 22 13.57 -21.47 5.41
CA ALA A 22 13.79 -22.87 5.75
C ALA A 22 15.19 -23.33 5.32
N ALA A 23 15.63 -22.95 4.12
CA ALA A 23 16.96 -23.25 3.62
C ALA A 23 18.05 -22.61 4.50
N ASP A 24 17.91 -21.35 4.91
CA ASP A 24 18.90 -20.69 5.77
C ASP A 24 18.96 -21.30 7.18
N ARG A 25 17.81 -21.72 7.74
CA ARG A 25 17.76 -22.48 9.00
C ARG A 25 18.43 -23.84 8.86
N PHE A 26 18.17 -24.56 7.78
CA PHE A 26 18.79 -25.86 7.50
C PHE A 26 20.30 -25.72 7.33
N ILE A 27 20.77 -24.75 6.51
CA ILE A 27 22.19 -24.46 6.33
C ILE A 27 22.84 -24.12 7.67
N THR A 28 22.19 -23.28 8.48
CA THR A 28 22.70 -22.90 9.81
C THR A 28 22.81 -24.11 10.73
N LEU A 29 21.80 -24.99 10.76
CA LEU A 29 21.81 -26.20 11.56
C LEU A 29 22.91 -27.15 11.10
N VAL A 30 23.01 -27.44 9.80
CA VAL A 30 24.06 -28.30 9.23
C VAL A 30 25.46 -27.75 9.55
N THR A 31 25.65 -26.43 9.40
CA THR A 31 26.93 -25.78 9.71
C THR A 31 27.30 -25.95 11.19
N TRP A 32 26.36 -25.75 12.11
CA TRP A 32 26.62 -25.94 13.54
C TRP A 32 26.84 -27.41 13.91
N SER A 33 26.11 -28.34 13.30
CA SER A 33 26.33 -29.77 13.48
C SER A 33 27.72 -30.20 12.99
N CYS A 34 28.17 -29.70 11.84
CA CYS A 34 29.52 -29.92 11.33
C CYS A 34 30.58 -29.33 12.27
N ALA A 35 30.38 -28.10 12.76
CA ALA A 35 31.30 -27.48 13.71
C ALA A 35 31.40 -28.29 15.02
N ALA A 36 30.27 -28.69 15.60
CA ALA A 36 30.24 -29.50 16.81
C ALA A 36 30.89 -30.88 16.62
N GLY A 37 30.59 -31.55 15.50
CA GLY A 37 31.22 -32.81 15.14
C GLY A 37 32.73 -32.69 14.97
N MET A 38 33.20 -31.57 14.40
CA MET A 38 34.63 -31.31 14.23
C MET A 38 35.34 -31.02 15.54
N VAL A 39 34.77 -30.21 16.43
CA VAL A 39 35.30 -29.96 17.78
C VAL A 39 35.42 -31.29 18.55
N LEU A 40 34.38 -32.12 18.48
CA LEU A 40 34.40 -33.43 19.14
C LEU A 40 35.48 -34.35 18.55
N TRP A 41 35.57 -34.42 17.23
CA TRP A 41 36.59 -35.20 16.53
C TRP A 41 38.01 -34.74 16.85
N SER A 42 38.24 -33.44 16.84
CA SER A 42 39.52 -32.83 17.18
C SER A 42 39.88 -33.10 18.64
N MET A 43 38.93 -32.97 19.56
CA MET A 43 39.14 -33.33 20.97
C MET A 43 39.55 -34.80 21.13
N LEU A 44 38.91 -35.73 20.42
CA LEU A 44 39.24 -37.16 20.47
C LEU A 44 40.65 -37.46 19.95
N ASN A 45 41.11 -36.75 18.91
CA ASN A 45 42.42 -37.00 18.29
C ASN A 45 43.58 -36.24 18.95
N ALA A 46 43.35 -35.00 19.38
CA ALA A 46 44.37 -34.17 20.01
C ALA A 46 44.59 -34.51 21.49
N THR A 47 43.58 -35.00 22.21
CA THR A 47 43.71 -35.30 23.65
C THR A 47 44.83 -36.31 23.96
N PRO A 48 44.98 -37.44 23.23
CA PRO A 48 46.09 -38.35 23.44
C PRO A 48 47.47 -37.69 23.24
N TYR A 49 47.59 -36.84 22.22
CA TYR A 49 48.83 -36.12 21.93
C TYR A 49 49.19 -35.13 23.03
N VAL A 50 48.22 -34.30 23.43
CA VAL A 50 48.40 -33.32 24.50
C VAL A 50 48.71 -34.03 25.81
N ARG A 51 48.00 -35.11 26.15
CA ARG A 51 48.24 -35.90 27.36
C ARG A 51 49.68 -36.41 27.46
N ALA A 52 50.31 -36.76 26.34
CA ALA A 52 51.71 -37.20 26.32
C ALA A 52 52.73 -36.07 26.57
N HIS A 53 52.31 -34.81 26.44
CA HIS A 53 53.16 -33.63 26.51
C HIS A 53 52.83 -32.67 27.68
N VAL A 54 51.75 -32.91 28.43
CA VAL A 54 51.46 -32.14 29.65
C VAL A 54 52.30 -32.62 30.82
N ALA A 55 52.52 -31.75 31.81
CA ALA A 55 53.19 -32.13 33.05
C ALA A 55 52.42 -33.21 33.83
N GLU A 56 53.15 -34.06 34.56
CA GLU A 56 52.55 -35.11 35.40
C GLU A 56 51.49 -34.52 36.35
N GLY A 57 50.32 -35.16 36.42
CA GLY A 57 49.17 -34.73 37.21
C GLY A 57 48.13 -33.89 36.46
N TRP A 58 48.40 -33.45 35.22
CA TRP A 58 47.46 -32.67 34.40
C TRP A 58 46.77 -33.48 33.28
N GLU A 59 47.01 -34.79 33.20
CA GLU A 59 46.56 -35.69 32.13
C GLU A 59 45.04 -35.76 31.99
N ASN A 60 44.33 -35.58 33.11
CA ASN A 60 42.87 -35.55 33.18
C ASN A 60 42.27 -34.28 32.56
N THR A 61 43.06 -33.22 32.44
CA THR A 61 42.63 -31.93 31.86
C THR A 61 43.15 -31.71 30.43
N ALA A 62 43.89 -32.68 29.87
CA ALA A 62 44.49 -32.57 28.54
C ALA A 62 43.49 -32.26 27.40
N PHE A 63 42.21 -32.61 27.57
CA PHE A 63 41.15 -32.32 26.60
C PHE A 63 40.75 -30.84 26.54
N VAL A 64 41.06 -30.06 27.59
CA VAL A 64 40.66 -28.64 27.69
C VAL A 64 41.38 -27.81 26.64
N LEU A 65 42.67 -28.07 26.41
CA LEU A 65 43.47 -27.32 25.44
C LEU A 65 42.90 -27.39 24.01
N PRO A 66 42.68 -28.58 23.40
CA PRO A 66 42.09 -28.65 22.05
C PRO A 66 40.67 -28.08 21.99
N LEU A 67 39.87 -28.28 23.04
CA LEU A 67 38.52 -27.71 23.12
C LEU A 67 38.54 -26.17 23.08
N VAL A 68 39.42 -25.52 23.84
CA VAL A 68 39.55 -24.06 23.86
C VAL A 68 40.06 -23.52 22.52
N VAL A 69 41.02 -24.20 21.90
CA VAL A 69 41.55 -23.81 20.58
C VAL A 69 40.46 -23.88 19.52
N ASP A 70 39.67 -24.96 19.47
CA ASP A 70 38.60 -25.09 18.48
C ASP A 70 37.43 -24.14 18.76
N ALA A 71 37.09 -23.90 20.04
CA ALA A 71 36.09 -22.90 20.40
C ALA A 71 36.52 -21.49 19.97
N ALA A 72 37.79 -21.14 20.15
CA ALA A 72 38.36 -19.89 19.68
C ALA A 72 38.34 -19.80 18.15
N PHE A 73 38.66 -20.88 17.44
CA PHE A 73 38.58 -20.95 15.98
C PHE A 73 37.14 -20.73 15.48
N VAL A 74 36.17 -21.47 16.01
CA VAL A 74 34.74 -21.30 15.66
C VAL A 74 34.25 -19.89 16.02
N GLY A 75 34.69 -19.35 17.16
CA GLY A 75 34.42 -17.98 17.57
C GLY A 75 34.96 -16.95 16.58
N ALA A 76 36.20 -17.13 16.10
CA ALA A 76 36.82 -16.25 15.11
C ALA A 76 36.07 -16.29 13.76
N LEU A 77 35.67 -17.48 13.30
CA LEU A 77 34.83 -17.64 12.11
C LEU A 77 33.49 -16.91 12.24
N ARG A 78 32.86 -16.99 13.41
CA ARG A 78 31.57 -16.35 13.68
C ARG A 78 31.67 -14.84 13.82
N ALA A 79 32.73 -14.34 14.47
CA ALA A 79 32.97 -12.91 14.60
C ALA A 79 33.11 -12.24 13.23
N ASP A 80 33.84 -12.88 12.30
CA ASP A 80 34.00 -12.39 10.93
C ASP A 80 32.66 -12.38 10.17
N GLU A 81 31.87 -13.46 10.30
CA GLU A 81 30.53 -13.51 9.71
C GLU A 81 29.63 -12.38 10.22
N ILE A 82 29.60 -12.15 11.54
CA ILE A 82 28.79 -11.08 12.16
C ILE A 82 29.30 -9.69 11.73
N ALA A 83 30.62 -9.47 11.71
CA ALA A 83 31.22 -8.23 11.26
C ALA A 83 30.86 -7.92 9.80
N SER A 84 30.92 -8.93 8.92
CA SER A 84 30.57 -8.80 7.50
C SER A 84 29.10 -8.40 7.30
N ARG A 85 28.19 -8.90 8.14
CA ARG A 85 26.75 -8.55 8.10
C ARG A 85 26.49 -7.09 8.49
N HIS A 86 27.33 -6.51 9.36
CA HIS A 86 27.21 -5.12 9.80
C HIS A 86 28.02 -4.14 8.92
N GLY A 87 28.62 -4.62 7.82
CA GLY A 87 29.42 -3.78 6.92
C GLY A 87 30.71 -3.25 7.56
N VAL A 88 31.11 -3.78 8.71
CA VAL A 88 32.36 -3.40 9.37
C VAL A 88 33.48 -4.06 8.59
N LYS A 89 34.40 -3.25 8.05
CA LYS A 89 35.66 -3.76 7.50
C LYS A 89 36.49 -4.28 8.68
N ALA A 90 36.35 -5.57 8.95
CA ALA A 90 37.33 -6.30 9.74
C ALA A 90 38.71 -6.06 9.09
N GLY A 91 39.65 -5.50 9.84
CA GLY A 91 41.01 -5.31 9.37
C GLY A 91 41.72 -6.65 9.16
N VAL A 92 43.05 -6.65 9.17
CA VAL A 92 43.84 -7.88 8.97
C VAL A 92 43.76 -8.83 10.20
N TRP A 93 43.33 -8.33 11.36
CA TRP A 93 43.33 -9.06 12.63
C TRP A 93 42.46 -10.34 12.66
N PRO A 94 41.21 -10.36 12.18
CA PRO A 94 40.42 -11.59 12.16
C PRO A 94 41.01 -12.67 11.25
N VAL A 95 41.65 -12.26 10.14
CA VAL A 95 42.37 -13.18 9.26
C VAL A 95 43.56 -13.80 9.99
N LEU A 96 44.37 -12.99 10.67
CA LEU A 96 45.50 -13.48 11.46
C LEU A 96 45.04 -14.41 12.60
N LEU A 97 43.97 -14.06 13.31
CA LEU A 97 43.42 -14.89 14.38
C LEU A 97 42.93 -16.24 13.85
N ARG A 98 42.26 -16.25 12.69
CA ARG A 98 41.77 -17.46 12.02
C ARG A 98 42.92 -18.35 11.54
N LEU A 99 43.96 -17.75 10.96
CA LEU A 99 45.16 -18.47 10.54
C LEU A 99 45.88 -19.08 11.74
N PHE A 100 46.04 -18.33 12.83
CA PHE A 100 46.70 -18.82 14.04
C PHE A 100 45.91 -19.96 14.68
N THR A 101 44.62 -19.74 14.98
CA THR A 101 43.77 -20.76 15.62
C THR A 101 43.58 -22.00 14.74
N GLY A 102 43.41 -21.82 13.42
CA GLY A 102 43.36 -22.91 12.46
C GLY A 102 44.67 -23.71 12.41
N ALA A 103 45.82 -23.03 12.32
CA ALA A 103 47.13 -23.67 12.32
C ALA A 103 47.41 -24.41 13.64
N SER A 104 47.02 -23.84 14.78
CA SER A 104 47.12 -24.51 16.08
C SER A 104 46.26 -25.78 16.14
N SER A 105 45.02 -25.75 15.65
CA SER A 105 44.14 -26.93 15.60
C SER A 105 44.71 -28.02 14.67
N VAL A 106 45.23 -27.64 13.51
CA VAL A 106 45.93 -28.54 12.58
C VAL A 106 47.16 -29.17 13.23
N PHE A 107 48.00 -28.36 13.89
CA PHE A 107 49.19 -28.84 14.59
C PHE A 107 48.85 -29.88 15.66
N LEU A 108 47.84 -29.60 16.51
CA LEU A 108 47.42 -30.51 17.57
C LEU A 108 46.86 -31.83 17.04
N ASN A 109 46.15 -31.81 15.91
CA ASN A 109 45.58 -33.01 15.30
C ASN A 109 46.62 -33.87 14.56
N ILE A 110 47.71 -33.26 14.09
CA ILE A 110 48.70 -33.95 13.25
C ILE A 110 49.97 -34.31 14.03
N GLY A 111 50.28 -33.59 15.12
CA GLY A 111 51.55 -33.71 15.85
C GLY A 111 51.93 -35.15 16.17
N GLY A 112 50.98 -35.94 16.66
CA GLY A 112 51.21 -37.35 16.99
C GLY A 112 51.49 -38.26 15.78
N SER A 113 50.92 -37.96 14.59
CA SER A 113 51.21 -38.70 13.35
C SER A 113 52.52 -38.24 12.72
N TRP A 114 52.81 -36.94 12.80
CA TRP A 114 54.05 -36.36 12.30
C TRP A 114 55.28 -36.90 13.03
N GLU A 115 55.24 -36.94 14.36
CA GLU A 115 56.32 -37.49 15.19
C GLU A 115 56.61 -38.97 14.90
N LYS A 116 55.58 -39.72 14.48
CA LYS A 116 55.69 -41.14 14.10
C LYS A 116 56.08 -41.35 12.64
N GLY A 117 56.18 -40.28 11.85
CA GLY A 117 56.42 -40.36 10.40
C GLY A 117 55.25 -40.95 9.60
N ASP A 118 54.04 -40.98 10.16
CA ASP A 118 52.84 -41.51 9.50
C ASP A 118 52.15 -40.44 8.65
N TRP A 119 52.57 -40.35 7.39
CA TRP A 119 51.98 -39.45 6.41
C TRP A 119 50.50 -39.73 6.14
N THR A 120 50.06 -40.98 6.26
CA THR A 120 48.64 -41.34 6.06
C THR A 120 47.79 -40.72 7.17
N GLY A 121 48.24 -40.84 8.42
CA GLY A 121 47.63 -40.17 9.56
C GLY A 121 47.62 -38.65 9.40
N VAL A 122 48.73 -38.05 8.94
CA VAL A 122 48.80 -36.60 8.65
C VAL A 122 47.69 -36.17 7.68
N TYR A 123 47.54 -36.85 6.54
CA TYR A 123 46.51 -36.52 5.57
C TYR A 123 45.09 -36.76 6.11
N GLN A 124 44.86 -37.87 6.82
CA GLN A 124 43.56 -38.17 7.41
C GLN A 124 43.12 -37.09 8.40
N HIS A 125 44.04 -36.59 9.22
CA HIS A 125 43.77 -35.55 10.20
C HIS A 125 43.68 -34.14 9.57
N LEU A 126 44.20 -33.91 8.36
CA LEU A 126 44.03 -32.66 7.60
C LEU A 126 42.65 -32.49 6.96
N ILE A 127 41.96 -33.59 6.64
CA ILE A 127 40.68 -33.54 5.90
C ILE A 127 39.63 -32.71 6.65
N ALA A 128 39.48 -32.93 7.96
CA ALA A 128 38.44 -32.26 8.75
C ALA A 128 38.68 -30.73 8.88
N PRO A 129 39.87 -30.24 9.27
CA PRO A 129 40.17 -28.81 9.25
C PRO A 129 40.08 -28.19 7.85
N GLY A 130 40.55 -28.90 6.82
CA GLY A 130 40.49 -28.44 5.43
C GLY A 130 39.05 -28.21 4.95
N LEU A 131 38.14 -29.15 5.24
CA LEU A 131 36.72 -29.00 4.93
C LEU A 131 36.08 -27.81 5.63
N LEU A 132 36.49 -27.49 6.86
CA LEU A 132 35.96 -26.32 7.56
C LEU A 132 36.41 -25.00 6.96
N VAL A 133 37.68 -24.89 6.59
CA VAL A 133 38.18 -23.70 5.91
C VAL A 133 37.40 -23.49 4.61
N LEU A 134 37.22 -24.56 3.83
CA LEU A 134 36.43 -24.52 2.59
C LEU A 134 34.97 -24.15 2.86
N LEU A 135 34.33 -24.74 3.88
CA LEU A 135 32.94 -24.45 4.22
C LEU A 135 32.76 -23.00 4.67
N ALA A 136 33.72 -22.47 5.43
CA ALA A 136 33.68 -21.10 5.91
C ALA A 136 33.98 -20.06 4.80
N GLU A 137 34.70 -20.42 3.75
CA GLU A 137 34.84 -19.59 2.54
C GLU A 137 33.62 -19.69 1.60
N ALA A 138 33.06 -20.89 1.43
CA ALA A 138 31.92 -21.13 0.54
C ALA A 138 30.60 -20.58 1.11
N GLY A 139 30.42 -20.67 2.43
CA GLY A 139 29.18 -20.27 3.13
C GLY A 139 28.76 -18.82 2.84
N PRO A 140 29.64 -17.81 3.02
CA PRO A 140 29.34 -16.43 2.69
C PRO A 140 29.02 -16.20 1.20
N ALA A 141 29.68 -16.91 0.29
CA ALA A 141 29.43 -16.79 -1.16
C ALA A 141 28.03 -17.29 -1.53
N TRP A 142 27.62 -18.45 -1.00
CA TRP A 142 26.26 -18.98 -1.21
C TRP A 142 25.19 -18.07 -0.62
N ARG A 143 25.39 -17.57 0.61
CA ARG A 143 24.45 -16.62 1.22
C ARG A 143 24.30 -15.34 0.42
N ARG A 144 25.41 -14.75 -0.05
CA ARG A 144 25.37 -13.58 -0.95
C ARG A 144 24.58 -13.87 -2.23
N SER A 145 24.77 -15.04 -2.85
CA SER A 145 24.03 -15.42 -4.06
C SER A 145 22.53 -15.61 -3.81
N LEU A 146 22.14 -16.19 -2.67
CA LEU A 146 20.73 -16.39 -2.29
C LEU A 146 20.05 -15.06 -1.98
N SER A 147 20.71 -14.19 -1.21
CA SER A 147 20.21 -12.84 -0.92
C SER A 147 20.05 -12.02 -2.21
N ALA A 148 21.02 -12.09 -3.13
CA ALA A 148 20.92 -11.38 -4.40
C ALA A 148 19.74 -11.86 -5.26
N LYS A 149 19.47 -13.18 -5.30
CA LYS A 149 18.30 -13.74 -5.98
C LYS A 149 16.99 -13.28 -5.34
N LEU A 150 16.91 -13.25 -4.01
CA LEU A 150 15.73 -12.75 -3.29
C LEU A 150 15.48 -11.27 -3.58
N THR A 151 16.50 -10.42 -3.43
CA THR A 151 16.37 -8.99 -3.71
C THR A 151 15.99 -8.72 -5.17
N LYS A 152 16.48 -9.52 -6.11
CA LYS A 152 16.08 -9.44 -7.52
C LYS A 152 14.59 -9.78 -7.70
N ALA A 153 14.13 -10.89 -7.11
CA ALA A 153 12.72 -11.30 -7.18
C ALA A 153 11.77 -10.27 -6.53
N GLU A 154 12.18 -9.65 -5.42
CA GLU A 154 11.41 -8.59 -4.75
C GLU A 154 11.30 -7.33 -5.62
N ARG A 155 12.39 -6.92 -6.28
CA ARG A 155 12.38 -5.77 -7.21
C ARG A 155 11.49 -6.03 -8.43
N GLU A 156 11.56 -7.24 -9.00
CA GLU A 156 10.72 -7.62 -10.14
C GLU A 156 9.23 -7.59 -9.75
N ALA A 157 8.88 -8.09 -8.57
CA ALA A 157 7.51 -8.02 -8.06
C ALA A 157 7.01 -6.60 -7.82
N GLU A 158 7.86 -5.72 -7.27
CA GLU A 158 7.49 -4.31 -7.05
C GLU A 158 7.27 -3.58 -8.37
N LEU A 159 8.08 -3.84 -9.39
CA LEU A 159 7.91 -3.27 -10.73
C LEU A 159 6.60 -3.75 -11.38
N GLU A 160 6.30 -5.05 -11.29
CA GLU A 160 5.03 -5.59 -11.80
C GLU A 160 3.80 -4.99 -11.07
N GLU A 161 3.88 -4.78 -9.76
CA GLU A 161 2.80 -4.15 -8.99
C GLU A 161 2.59 -2.69 -9.40
N ARG A 162 3.68 -1.94 -9.58
CA ARG A 162 3.62 -0.56 -10.10
C ARG A 162 3.00 -0.51 -11.49
N GLU A 163 3.42 -1.40 -12.40
CA GLU A 163 2.83 -1.49 -13.74
C GLU A 163 1.33 -1.85 -13.70
N GLN A 164 0.92 -2.77 -12.82
CA GLN A 164 -0.48 -3.12 -12.66
C GLN A 164 -1.30 -1.97 -12.09
N ALA A 165 -0.76 -1.25 -11.10
CA ALA A 165 -1.39 -0.07 -10.53
C ALA A 165 -1.55 1.05 -11.59
N ASP A 166 -0.54 1.26 -12.43
CA ASP A 166 -0.59 2.24 -13.51
C ASP A 166 -1.59 1.85 -14.60
N ARG A 167 -1.64 0.57 -14.99
CA ARG A 167 -2.66 0.05 -15.92
C ARG A 167 -4.06 0.20 -15.34
N ALA A 168 -4.26 -0.10 -14.05
CA ALA A 168 -5.54 0.07 -13.37
C ALA A 168 -5.96 1.55 -13.28
N ARG A 169 -5.01 2.47 -13.08
CA ARG A 169 -5.29 3.93 -13.12
C ARG A 169 -5.70 4.39 -14.51
N ARG A 170 -4.98 3.96 -15.55
CA ARG A 170 -5.34 4.29 -16.94
C ARG A 170 -6.73 3.75 -17.32
N GLN A 171 -7.04 2.52 -16.93
CA GLN A 171 -8.38 1.95 -17.16
C GLN A 171 -9.48 2.75 -16.46
N ARG A 172 -9.27 3.17 -15.21
CA ARG A 172 -10.24 4.02 -14.50
C ARG A 172 -10.43 5.36 -15.19
N GLN A 173 -9.35 5.99 -15.65
CA GLN A 173 -9.42 7.24 -16.40
C GLN A 173 -10.18 7.06 -17.72
N GLU A 174 -9.90 5.99 -18.47
CA GLU A 174 -10.63 5.70 -19.71
C GLU A 174 -12.12 5.43 -19.46
N ASP A 175 -12.47 4.72 -18.38
CA ASP A 175 -13.86 4.44 -18.03
C ASP A 175 -14.58 5.72 -17.55
N GLU A 176 -13.91 6.58 -16.76
CA GLU A 176 -14.42 7.91 -16.37
C GLU A 176 -14.63 8.81 -17.58
N ASP A 177 -13.69 8.82 -18.54
CA ASP A 177 -13.80 9.59 -19.79
C ASP A 177 -14.95 9.08 -20.67
N ARG A 178 -15.12 7.75 -20.78
CA ARG A 178 -16.26 7.14 -21.49
C ARG A 178 -17.58 7.48 -20.84
N GLN A 179 -17.63 7.45 -19.50
CA GLN A 179 -18.84 7.81 -18.76
C GLN A 179 -19.16 9.30 -18.94
N ALA A 180 -18.17 10.19 -18.81
CA ALA A 180 -18.35 11.61 -19.07
C ALA A 180 -18.73 11.93 -20.53
N ALA A 181 -18.29 11.14 -21.50
CA ALA A 181 -18.73 11.26 -22.89
C ALA A 181 -20.19 10.79 -23.07
N SER A 182 -20.57 9.68 -22.45
CA SER A 182 -21.95 9.18 -22.43
C SER A 182 -22.91 10.18 -21.80
N ASP A 183 -22.54 10.74 -20.64
CA ASP A 183 -23.36 11.73 -19.92
C ASP A 183 -23.55 13.01 -20.76
N ARG A 184 -22.51 13.45 -21.48
CA ARG A 184 -22.60 14.59 -22.41
C ARG A 184 -23.57 14.31 -23.56
N GLN A 185 -23.49 13.12 -24.16
CA GLN A 185 -24.43 12.72 -25.22
C GLN A 185 -25.86 12.63 -24.70
N GLU A 186 -26.08 12.12 -23.49
CA GLU A 186 -27.40 12.04 -22.90
C GLU A 186 -27.98 13.42 -22.58
N GLN A 187 -27.16 14.32 -22.02
CA GLN A 187 -27.56 15.71 -21.80
C GLN A 187 -27.92 16.44 -23.10
N GLU A 188 -27.18 16.19 -24.18
CA GLU A 188 -27.47 16.76 -25.50
C GLU A 188 -28.80 16.21 -26.06
N ARG A 189 -29.04 14.90 -25.95
CA ARG A 189 -30.33 14.28 -26.33
C ARG A 189 -31.49 14.85 -25.52
N GLN A 190 -31.32 15.01 -24.20
CA GLN A 190 -32.34 15.60 -23.34
C GLN A 190 -32.60 17.08 -23.69
N ARG A 191 -31.57 17.85 -24.06
CA ARG A 191 -31.75 19.23 -24.53
C ARG A 191 -32.53 19.29 -25.83
N LEU A 192 -32.20 18.42 -26.80
CA LEU A 192 -32.93 18.34 -28.06
C LEU A 192 -34.39 17.93 -27.85
N GLN A 193 -34.66 16.94 -27.00
CA GLN A 193 -36.03 16.53 -26.65
C GLN A 193 -36.83 17.67 -26.03
N ARG A 194 -36.24 18.43 -25.09
CA ARG A 194 -36.92 19.60 -24.51
C ARG A 194 -37.26 20.66 -25.54
N LEU A 195 -36.36 20.93 -26.49
CA LEU A 195 -36.61 21.88 -27.58
C LEU A 195 -37.73 21.38 -28.51
N GLU A 196 -37.76 20.09 -28.84
CA GLU A 196 -38.85 19.48 -29.63
C GLU A 196 -40.19 19.55 -28.90
N ASP A 197 -40.22 19.25 -27.61
CA ASP A 197 -41.44 19.32 -26.79
C ASP A 197 -41.94 20.77 -26.67
N GLU A 198 -41.05 21.73 -26.44
CA GLU A 198 -41.39 23.16 -26.46
C GLU A 198 -41.93 23.61 -27.82
N GLU A 199 -41.37 23.11 -28.94
CA GLU A 199 -41.89 23.42 -30.27
C GLU A 199 -43.28 22.81 -30.51
N ARG A 200 -43.50 21.57 -30.06
CA ARG A 200 -44.82 20.93 -30.11
C ARG A 200 -45.85 21.68 -29.29
N GLU A 201 -45.50 22.12 -28.09
CA GLU A 201 -46.38 22.94 -27.25
C GLU A 201 -46.70 24.29 -27.92
N ARG A 202 -45.72 24.93 -28.56
CA ARG A 202 -45.95 26.18 -29.32
C ARG A 202 -46.89 25.95 -30.50
N ARG A 203 -46.71 24.84 -31.24
CA ARG A 203 -47.60 24.47 -32.35
C ARG A 203 -49.01 24.18 -31.86
N GLN A 204 -49.16 23.42 -30.77
CA GLN A 204 -50.47 23.14 -30.16
C GLN A 204 -51.18 24.42 -29.70
N LYS A 205 -50.45 25.33 -29.04
CA LYS A 205 -51.02 26.62 -28.64
C LYS A 205 -51.48 27.44 -29.84
N ALA A 206 -50.68 27.49 -30.91
CA ALA A 206 -51.07 28.20 -32.13
C ALA A 206 -52.30 27.57 -32.80
N GLU A 207 -52.38 26.24 -32.87
CA GLU A 207 -53.55 25.52 -33.38
C GLU A 207 -54.80 25.75 -32.51
N ASP A 208 -54.65 25.76 -31.18
CA ASP A 208 -55.76 25.99 -30.27
C ASP A 208 -56.24 27.45 -30.30
N GLU A 209 -55.33 28.41 -30.45
CA GLU A 209 -55.66 29.82 -30.69
C GLU A 209 -56.41 29.98 -32.04
N GLU A 210 -55.96 29.32 -33.10
CA GLU A 210 -56.63 29.33 -34.39
C GLU A 210 -58.04 28.72 -34.30
N ARG A 211 -58.20 27.58 -33.60
CA ARG A 211 -59.51 26.98 -33.34
C ARG A 211 -60.41 27.89 -32.51
N ALA A 212 -59.85 28.60 -31.53
CA ALA A 212 -60.61 29.54 -30.71
C ALA A 212 -61.13 30.71 -31.56
N LEU A 213 -60.30 31.23 -32.47
CA LEU A 213 -60.70 32.27 -33.43
C LEU A 213 -61.76 31.76 -34.42
N ASP A 214 -61.64 30.55 -34.99
CA ASP A 214 -62.68 29.97 -35.87
C ASP A 214 -64.01 29.78 -35.12
N LEU A 215 -63.96 29.34 -33.87
CA LEU A 215 -65.15 29.23 -33.02
C LEU A 215 -65.78 30.59 -32.72
N GLU A 216 -64.96 31.63 -32.51
CA GLU A 216 -65.43 33.00 -32.32
C GLU A 216 -66.06 33.56 -33.60
N GLU A 217 -65.42 33.39 -34.76
CA GLU A 217 -65.95 33.77 -36.07
C GLU A 217 -67.27 33.05 -36.36
N ARG A 218 -67.38 31.74 -36.06
CA ARG A 218 -68.64 31.00 -36.16
C ARG A 218 -69.72 31.54 -35.22
N ARG A 219 -69.35 31.95 -34.00
CA ARG A 219 -70.29 32.57 -33.04
C ARG A 219 -70.75 33.92 -33.56
N GLU A 220 -69.85 34.73 -34.12
CA GLU A 220 -70.18 36.02 -34.72
C GLU A 220 -71.05 35.86 -35.97
N ALA A 221 -70.73 34.94 -36.87
CA ALA A 221 -71.55 34.61 -38.04
C ALA A 221 -72.94 34.13 -37.62
N SER A 222 -73.03 33.31 -36.55
CA SER A 222 -74.31 32.87 -35.99
C SER A 222 -75.10 34.04 -35.39
N ARG A 223 -74.44 34.98 -34.69
CA ARG A 223 -75.06 36.21 -34.18
C ARG A 223 -75.54 37.10 -35.32
N ALA A 224 -74.71 37.31 -36.34
CA ALA A 224 -75.04 38.09 -37.52
C ALA A 224 -76.26 37.51 -38.25
N LYS A 225 -76.29 36.18 -38.43
CA LYS A 225 -77.43 35.48 -39.02
C LYS A 225 -78.71 35.66 -38.19
N ARG A 226 -78.64 35.51 -36.87
CA ARG A 226 -79.78 35.79 -35.98
C ARG A 226 -80.25 37.23 -36.05
N THR A 227 -79.34 38.20 -36.16
CA THR A 227 -79.73 39.62 -36.32
C THR A 227 -80.39 39.89 -37.66
N LEU A 228 -79.96 39.23 -38.74
CA LEU A 228 -80.61 39.32 -40.04
C LEU A 228 -81.98 38.66 -40.04
N GLU A 229 -82.11 37.48 -39.42
CA GLU A 229 -83.40 36.80 -39.24
C GLU A 229 -84.36 37.61 -38.36
N ALA A 230 -83.88 38.19 -37.25
CA ALA A 230 -84.67 39.08 -36.42
C ALA A 230 -85.13 40.34 -37.18
N ARG A 231 -84.24 40.95 -37.98
CA ARG A 231 -84.62 42.06 -38.87
C ARG A 231 -85.65 41.65 -39.91
N ARG A 232 -85.53 40.45 -40.46
CA ARG A 232 -86.49 39.92 -41.43
C ARG A 232 -87.86 39.70 -40.77
N LEU A 233 -87.88 39.07 -39.59
CA LEU A 233 -89.10 38.88 -38.82
C LEU A 233 -89.71 40.21 -38.39
N ASP A 234 -88.92 41.20 -37.97
CA ASP A 234 -89.39 42.56 -37.65
C ASP A 234 -89.97 43.27 -38.90
N LEU A 235 -89.40 43.05 -40.09
CA LEU A 235 -89.98 43.55 -41.34
C LEU A 235 -91.27 42.82 -41.74
N GLU A 236 -91.36 41.52 -41.48
CA GLU A 236 -92.57 40.72 -41.69
C GLU A 236 -93.66 41.10 -40.67
N GLU A 237 -93.30 41.31 -39.41
CA GLU A 237 -94.18 41.82 -38.36
C GLU A 237 -94.62 43.25 -38.68
N LYS A 238 -93.72 44.11 -39.18
CA LYS A 238 -94.09 45.44 -39.71
C LYS A 238 -95.04 45.35 -40.89
N ARG A 239 -94.92 44.35 -41.77
CA ARG A 239 -95.91 44.12 -42.84
C ARG A 239 -97.26 43.67 -42.29
N ILE A 240 -97.28 42.78 -41.31
CA ILE A 240 -98.51 42.27 -40.68
C ILE A 240 -99.20 43.37 -39.87
N THR A 241 -98.44 44.14 -39.09
CA THR A 241 -98.93 45.29 -38.32
C THR A 241 -99.36 46.43 -39.23
N THR A 242 -98.63 46.80 -40.28
CA THR A 242 -99.09 47.82 -41.26
C THR A 242 -100.38 47.39 -41.98
N THR A 243 -100.66 46.08 -42.08
CA THR A 243 -101.93 45.55 -42.61
C THR A 243 -103.05 45.53 -41.56
N ALA A 244 -102.73 45.44 -40.27
CA ALA A 244 -103.68 45.51 -39.17
C ALA A 244 -103.98 46.95 -38.70
N ASP A 245 -103.03 47.88 -38.87
CA ASP A 245 -103.08 49.28 -38.40
C ASP A 245 -103.76 50.24 -39.40
N GLN A 246 -104.33 49.71 -40.51
CA GLN A 246 -105.32 50.43 -41.32
C GLN A 246 -106.74 50.36 -40.73
N ARG A 247 -106.94 49.69 -39.60
CA ARG A 247 -108.16 49.80 -38.80
C ARG A 247 -107.80 50.25 -37.38
N VAL A 248 -108.44 51.35 -37.01
CA VAL A 248 -108.53 51.96 -35.69
C VAL A 248 -107.62 53.18 -35.49
N SER A 249 -108.32 54.30 -35.64
CA SER A 249 -107.93 55.68 -35.40
C SER A 249 -107.63 55.97 -33.91
N PRO A 250 -107.09 57.18 -33.62
CA PRO A 250 -106.39 57.52 -32.39
C PRO A 250 -107.33 58.05 -31.31
N LEU A 251 -106.93 57.98 -30.04
CA LEU A 251 -107.18 59.05 -29.04
C LEU A 251 -106.46 58.78 -27.71
N ALA A 252 -106.01 59.88 -27.10
CA ALA A 252 -105.84 60.13 -25.66
C ALA A 252 -104.53 59.71 -24.95
N ASP A 253 -103.61 60.68 -24.87
CA ASP A 253 -103.23 61.43 -23.66
C ASP A 253 -102.92 60.71 -22.33
N SER A 254 -101.68 60.94 -21.89
CA SER A 254 -101.28 61.58 -20.62
C SER A 254 -101.54 60.87 -19.28
N LEU A 255 -100.44 60.50 -18.58
CA LEU A 255 -100.03 61.07 -17.27
C LEU A 255 -99.01 60.14 -16.55
N ALA A 256 -97.93 60.77 -16.06
CA ALA A 256 -97.30 60.66 -14.71
C ALA A 256 -97.12 59.25 -14.07
N SER A 257 -96.06 58.88 -13.33
CA SER A 257 -94.95 59.55 -12.65
C SER A 257 -94.16 58.47 -11.86
N GLN A 258 -92.93 58.79 -11.41
CA GLN A 258 -92.17 58.16 -10.29
C GLN A 258 -91.58 56.74 -10.58
N GLN A 259 -90.34 56.39 -10.21
CA GLN A 259 -89.66 56.62 -8.94
C GLN A 259 -88.13 56.36 -9.07
N ALA A 260 -87.37 57.18 -8.31
CA ALA A 260 -85.97 57.08 -7.85
C ALA A 260 -85.33 55.67 -7.82
N SER A 261 -84.02 55.48 -8.03
CA SER A 261 -82.96 55.86 -7.08
C SER A 261 -81.53 55.67 -7.62
N LYS A 262 -80.65 56.62 -7.27
CA LYS A 262 -79.17 56.65 -7.25
C LYS A 262 -78.57 55.61 -6.27
N PRO A 263 -77.23 55.33 -6.16
CA PRO A 263 -76.06 56.27 -6.23
C PRO A 263 -74.84 55.73 -7.05
N VAL A 264 -73.94 56.55 -7.64
CA VAL A 264 -72.88 57.42 -7.07
C VAL A 264 -71.92 56.70 -6.10
N TYR A 265 -70.75 56.31 -6.59
CA TYR A 265 -69.46 56.43 -5.88
C TYR A 265 -68.30 56.34 -6.88
N ALA A 266 -67.63 57.47 -7.12
CA ALA A 266 -66.18 57.55 -7.36
C ALA A 266 -65.58 58.09 -6.05
N PRO A 267 -64.33 57.79 -5.68
CA PRO A 267 -63.23 58.59 -6.22
C PRO A 267 -61.83 57.92 -6.29
N THR A 268 -60.95 58.53 -7.10
CA THR A 268 -59.50 58.78 -6.91
C THR A 268 -58.59 57.77 -6.21
N ALA A 269 -57.42 57.48 -6.82
CA ALA A 269 -56.12 58.07 -6.43
C ALA A 269 -54.93 57.13 -6.72
N ASN A 270 -53.92 57.71 -7.37
CA ASN A 270 -52.48 57.45 -7.30
C ASN A 270 -51.97 56.42 -6.28
N GLY A 271 -51.05 55.55 -6.72
CA GLY A 271 -50.19 54.81 -5.81
C GLY A 271 -49.31 53.78 -6.48
N THR A 272 -48.16 54.21 -6.98
CA THR A 272 -46.98 53.37 -7.22
C THR A 272 -46.50 52.73 -5.90
N PRO A 273 -46.12 51.44 -5.89
CA PRO A 273 -45.07 50.96 -4.99
C PRO A 273 -43.94 50.37 -5.85
N ALA A 274 -42.73 50.94 -5.81
CA ALA A 274 -41.71 50.71 -4.80
C ALA A 274 -41.32 49.23 -4.67
N ALA A 275 -40.10 48.95 -5.13
CA ALA A 275 -39.42 47.67 -5.17
C ALA A 275 -39.36 46.95 -3.80
N PRO A 276 -39.28 45.60 -3.78
CA PRO A 276 -38.84 44.90 -2.60
C PRO A 276 -37.31 45.06 -2.44
N VAL A 277 -36.92 45.87 -1.45
CA VAL A 277 -35.57 45.85 -0.87
C VAL A 277 -35.35 44.47 -0.25
N ARG A 278 -34.40 43.71 -0.82
CA ARG A 278 -33.87 42.49 -0.22
C ARG A 278 -33.07 42.86 1.03
N VAL A 279 -33.56 42.46 2.19
CA VAL A 279 -32.74 42.37 3.42
C VAL A 279 -31.92 41.08 3.33
N PRO A 280 -30.59 41.12 3.53
CA PRO A 280 -29.80 39.90 3.63
C PRO A 280 -30.10 39.22 4.98
N VAL A 281 -30.89 38.16 4.94
CA VAL A 281 -30.94 37.20 6.05
C VAL A 281 -29.63 36.41 6.01
N ALA A 282 -28.78 36.66 6.98
CA ALA A 282 -27.60 35.85 7.24
C ALA A 282 -28.02 34.38 7.46
N PRO A 283 -27.33 33.40 6.88
CA PRO A 283 -27.61 32.00 7.16
C PRO A 283 -27.29 31.71 8.63
N VAL A 284 -28.33 31.43 9.41
CA VAL A 284 -28.20 30.75 10.70
C VAL A 284 -27.70 29.33 10.39
N ALA A 285 -26.47 29.06 10.84
CA ALA A 285 -25.88 27.74 10.79
C ALA A 285 -26.76 26.74 11.58
N PRO A 286 -27.05 25.55 11.05
CA PRO A 286 -27.66 24.50 11.85
C PRO A 286 -26.69 24.08 12.96
N ALA A 287 -27.23 23.95 14.18
CA ALA A 287 -26.53 23.36 15.30
C ALA A 287 -26.03 21.94 14.94
N PRO A 288 -24.83 21.55 15.41
CA PRO A 288 -24.23 20.27 15.04
C PRO A 288 -24.97 19.09 15.67
N HIS A 289 -25.37 18.14 14.83
CA HIS A 289 -25.67 16.78 15.27
C HIS A 289 -24.41 16.16 15.91
N PRO A 290 -24.52 15.48 17.06
CA PRO A 290 -23.40 14.72 17.61
C PRO A 290 -23.19 13.47 16.75
N GLY A 291 -22.01 13.31 16.14
CA GLY A 291 -21.60 11.99 15.64
C GLY A 291 -20.89 11.88 14.30
N VAL A 292 -20.27 12.93 13.74
CA VAL A 292 -19.43 12.77 12.54
C VAL A 292 -18.02 13.29 12.80
N TRP A 293 -17.03 12.40 12.64
CA TRP A 293 -15.60 12.70 12.78
C TRP A 293 -15.14 13.65 11.65
N ALA A 294 -14.46 14.73 12.05
CA ALA A 294 -13.86 15.70 11.12
C ALA A 294 -12.61 15.11 10.41
N PRO A 295 -12.36 15.46 9.14
CA PRO A 295 -11.10 15.14 8.48
C PRO A 295 -9.97 16.06 8.97
N GLN A 296 -8.83 15.46 9.28
CA GLN A 296 -7.60 16.16 9.69
C GLN A 296 -7.11 17.14 8.63
N ALA A 297 -6.74 18.34 9.07
CA ALA A 297 -6.04 19.33 8.28
C ALA A 297 -4.66 18.80 7.84
N ARG A 298 -4.43 18.76 6.53
CA ARG A 298 -3.09 18.68 5.95
C ARG A 298 -2.39 20.02 6.16
N THR A 299 -1.43 20.05 7.07
CA THR A 299 -0.36 21.06 7.07
C THR A 299 0.58 20.76 5.90
N GLY A 300 0.35 21.41 4.77
CA GLY A 300 1.33 21.51 3.70
C GLY A 300 2.39 22.55 4.08
N ALA A 301 3.58 22.07 4.42
CA ALA A 301 4.79 22.89 4.45
C ALA A 301 5.41 22.81 3.06
N ASP A 302 5.30 23.91 2.33
CA ASP A 302 5.98 24.18 1.07
C ASP A 302 7.50 24.24 1.29
N ASN A 303 8.23 23.40 0.56
CA ASN A 303 9.65 23.59 0.27
C ASN A 303 9.89 23.11 -1.17
N ARG A 304 9.58 23.98 -2.14
CA ARG A 304 10.02 23.84 -3.53
C ARG A 304 11.09 24.88 -3.79
N ALA A 305 12.31 24.40 -3.97
CA ALA A 305 13.44 25.17 -4.47
C ALA A 305 13.16 25.70 -5.88
N ALA A 306 13.57 26.93 -6.10
CA ALA A 306 13.45 27.68 -7.34
C ALA A 306 14.18 27.00 -8.50
N VAL A 307 13.49 26.85 -9.63
CA VAL A 307 14.09 26.59 -10.94
C VAL A 307 13.97 27.87 -11.75
N ALA A 308 15.12 28.39 -12.18
CA ALA A 308 15.24 29.60 -13.00
C ALA A 308 14.78 29.37 -14.45
N PRO A 309 14.36 30.43 -15.18
CA PRO A 309 13.74 30.28 -16.49
C PRO A 309 14.73 30.44 -17.66
N THR A 310 14.43 29.69 -18.74
CA THR A 310 14.63 29.95 -20.18
C THR A 310 15.90 30.64 -20.70
N ALA A 311 16.59 29.94 -21.60
CA ALA A 311 17.16 30.54 -22.81
C ALA A 311 16.74 29.70 -24.04
N ASP A 312 15.96 30.32 -24.91
CA ASP A 312 15.68 29.91 -26.29
C ASP A 312 16.96 29.88 -27.11
N LEU A 313 17.09 28.90 -28.02
CA LEU A 313 17.72 29.13 -29.32
C LEU A 313 17.04 28.29 -30.39
N ARG A 314 16.81 28.98 -31.50
CA ARG A 314 15.84 28.76 -32.57
C ARG A 314 16.50 28.05 -33.76
N ALA A 315 15.76 27.12 -34.35
CA ALA A 315 15.58 26.79 -35.78
C ALA A 315 16.75 26.89 -36.79
N ALA A 316 17.00 25.76 -37.46
CA ALA A 316 17.19 25.58 -38.92
C ALA A 316 17.51 24.07 -39.15
N ALA A 317 17.08 23.33 -40.17
CA ALA A 317 16.29 23.54 -41.36
C ALA A 317 15.78 22.15 -41.81
N ALA A 318 14.71 22.13 -42.61
CA ALA A 318 14.25 20.97 -43.39
C ALA A 318 15.25 20.63 -44.51
N ASP A 319 15.47 19.35 -44.84
CA ASP A 319 14.87 18.70 -46.01
C ASP A 319 15.39 17.24 -46.20
N ARG A 320 14.54 16.40 -46.81
CA ARG A 320 14.77 14.99 -47.23
C ARG A 320 15.66 14.91 -48.51
N PRO A 321 16.08 13.74 -49.09
CA PRO A 321 15.44 12.43 -49.09
C PRO A 321 16.35 11.16 -49.04
N ALA A 322 15.68 10.01 -49.16
CA ALA A 322 16.14 8.61 -49.08
C ALA A 322 17.16 8.13 -50.12
N SER A 323 17.98 7.12 -49.77
CA SER A 323 18.05 5.77 -50.38
C SER A 323 19.38 5.04 -50.09
N THR A 324 19.26 3.73 -49.86
CA THR A 324 20.20 2.57 -49.72
C THR A 324 21.33 2.50 -50.79
N PRO A 325 22.34 1.57 -50.77
CA PRO A 325 22.63 0.44 -49.86
C PRO A 325 24.13 0.23 -49.46
N ALA A 326 24.37 -0.86 -48.72
CA ALA A 326 25.64 -1.41 -48.22
C ALA A 326 26.80 -1.52 -49.23
N PRO A 327 28.04 -1.74 -48.71
CA PRO A 327 28.63 -3.06 -48.96
C PRO A 327 29.36 -3.71 -47.76
N SER A 328 29.40 -5.03 -47.87
CA SER A 328 30.23 -6.01 -47.19
C SER A 328 31.74 -5.76 -47.34
N LEU A 329 32.53 -6.06 -46.30
CA LEU A 329 33.75 -6.90 -46.38
C LEU A 329 34.30 -7.19 -44.97
N ALA A 330 34.62 -8.46 -44.75
CA ALA A 330 35.15 -9.04 -43.52
C ALA A 330 36.70 -8.93 -43.45
N PRO A 331 37.43 -9.81 -42.73
CA PRO A 331 37.98 -9.56 -41.39
C PRO A 331 39.51 -9.46 -41.41
N ARG A 332 40.13 -9.00 -40.31
CA ARG A 332 41.58 -9.17 -40.10
C ARG A 332 41.91 -9.43 -38.63
N ALA A 333 42.28 -10.68 -38.37
CA ALA A 333 43.17 -11.06 -37.27
C ALA A 333 44.62 -10.78 -37.70
N THR A 334 45.45 -10.32 -36.77
CA THR A 334 46.82 -10.82 -36.49
C THR A 334 47.41 -10.03 -35.33
N ASP A 335 47.87 -10.77 -34.32
CA ASP A 335 49.14 -10.66 -33.61
C ASP A 335 49.77 -9.28 -33.35
N SER A 336 50.05 -8.99 -32.08
CA SER A 336 51.42 -9.12 -31.59
C SER A 336 51.57 -8.65 -30.15
N ALA A 337 52.31 -9.47 -29.41
CA ALA A 337 52.85 -9.21 -28.09
C ALA A 337 53.76 -7.96 -28.08
N ALA A 338 53.68 -7.19 -27.01
CA ALA A 338 54.76 -6.32 -26.58
C ALA A 338 54.82 -6.30 -25.05
N CYS A 339 55.82 -6.98 -24.51
CA CYS A 339 56.30 -6.84 -23.15
C CYS A 339 56.62 -5.36 -22.84
N ALA A 340 55.96 -4.79 -21.84
CA ALA A 340 56.41 -3.55 -21.22
C ALA A 340 56.88 -3.86 -19.78
N ARG A 341 58.18 -3.61 -19.57
CA ARG A 341 58.90 -3.66 -18.29
C ARG A 341 58.29 -2.70 -17.27
N PRO A 342 58.30 -3.04 -15.97
CA PRO A 342 57.89 -2.12 -14.91
C PRO A 342 58.99 -1.09 -14.61
N ALA A 343 58.57 0.16 -14.43
CA ALA A 343 59.39 1.26 -13.96
C ALA A 343 59.62 1.14 -12.44
N GLU A 344 60.87 1.32 -12.03
CA GLU A 344 61.32 1.49 -10.64
C GLU A 344 60.68 2.71 -9.98
N PRO A 345 60.23 2.63 -8.72
CA PRO A 345 59.98 3.80 -7.90
C PRO A 345 61.27 4.24 -7.17
N ALA A 346 61.63 5.50 -7.40
CA ALA A 346 62.75 6.18 -6.79
C ALA A 346 62.63 6.29 -5.26
N THR A 347 63.77 6.08 -4.63
CA THR A 347 64.14 6.28 -3.23
C THR A 347 63.99 7.74 -2.80
N ALA A 348 63.15 7.98 -1.78
CA ALA A 348 63.12 9.24 -1.04
C ALA A 348 63.67 9.01 0.38
N ALA A 349 64.78 9.68 0.68
CA ALA A 349 65.46 9.71 1.98
C ALA A 349 64.79 10.72 2.94
N PRO A 350 65.14 10.71 4.25
CA PRO A 350 64.22 11.01 5.33
C PRO A 350 64.22 12.48 5.75
N ARG A 351 63.07 12.95 6.28
CA ARG A 351 62.99 14.20 7.05
C ARG A 351 62.77 13.86 8.53
N GLN A 352 63.80 14.19 9.31
CA GLN A 352 63.77 14.27 10.77
C GLN A 352 62.97 15.50 11.21
N ASP A 353 62.60 15.46 12.50
CA ASP A 353 62.11 16.57 13.36
C ASP A 353 60.59 16.77 13.45
N ALA A 354 59.99 16.18 14.49
CA ALA A 354 59.12 16.89 15.44
C ALA A 354 58.63 15.94 16.56
N PRO A 355 58.39 16.46 17.79
CA PRO A 355 58.54 15.72 19.03
C PRO A 355 57.31 14.89 19.47
N VAL A 356 57.67 13.85 20.22
CA VAL A 356 56.83 12.95 21.02
C VAL A 356 55.87 13.73 21.91
N SER A 357 54.58 13.64 21.62
CA SER A 357 53.52 14.07 22.54
C SER A 357 52.89 12.83 23.16
N VAL A 358 53.30 12.56 24.41
CA VAL A 358 52.79 11.50 25.28
C VAL A 358 51.35 11.84 25.66
N ALA A 359 50.37 11.23 24.98
CA ALA A 359 48.98 11.26 25.41
C ALA A 359 48.80 10.22 26.52
N ALA A 360 48.68 10.70 27.75
CA ALA A 360 48.34 9.93 28.94
C ALA A 360 47.01 9.18 28.74
N ALA A 361 47.09 7.85 28.62
CA ALA A 361 45.94 6.97 28.74
C ALA A 361 45.46 7.00 30.20
N GLN A 362 44.33 7.65 30.45
CA GLN A 362 43.60 7.53 31.71
C GLN A 362 43.12 6.08 31.85
N THR A 363 43.81 5.34 32.69
CA THR A 363 43.42 4.03 33.19
C THR A 363 42.30 4.24 34.20
N THR A 364 41.06 4.00 33.79
CA THR A 364 39.94 3.88 34.71
C THR A 364 40.06 2.56 35.45
N LEU A 365 40.42 2.65 36.74
CA LEU A 365 40.44 1.53 37.67
C LEU A 365 39.06 0.85 37.73
N PRO A 366 38.98 -0.50 37.68
CA PRO A 366 37.76 -1.18 38.05
C PRO A 366 37.53 -1.00 39.55
N ARG A 367 36.43 -0.33 39.89
CA ARG A 367 35.93 -0.19 41.26
C ARG A 367 35.47 -1.57 41.74
N VAL A 368 36.38 -2.28 42.41
CA VAL A 368 36.10 -3.49 43.17
C VAL A 368 35.29 -3.07 44.40
N THR A 369 33.96 -3.17 44.31
CA THR A 369 33.12 -3.26 45.52
C THR A 369 33.08 -4.72 45.92
N ALA A 370 33.92 -5.09 46.89
CA ALA A 370 33.75 -6.32 47.65
C ALA A 370 32.36 -6.28 48.30
N ARG A 371 31.46 -7.14 47.81
CA ARG A 371 30.17 -7.39 48.44
C ARG A 371 30.36 -8.63 49.30
N LEU A 372 30.36 -8.43 50.61
CA LEU A 372 30.29 -9.49 51.60
C LEU A 372 29.08 -10.37 51.31
N ASP A 373 29.34 -11.66 51.14
CA ASP A 373 28.35 -12.71 51.25
C ASP A 373 27.75 -12.67 52.66
N ASN A 374 26.48 -12.31 52.74
CA ASN A 374 25.68 -12.57 53.92
C ASN A 374 24.46 -13.38 53.47
N GLU A 375 24.43 -14.61 53.95
CA GLU A 375 23.43 -15.63 53.69
C GLU A 375 22.04 -15.15 54.12
N HIS A 376 21.00 -15.72 53.49
CA HIS A 376 19.55 -15.44 53.66
C HIS A 376 19.01 -14.27 52.84
N GLN A 377 19.04 -14.43 51.51
CA GLN A 377 18.19 -13.64 50.61
C GLN A 377 16.93 -14.46 50.29
N GLU A 378 15.84 -14.17 51.01
CA GLU A 378 14.49 -14.59 50.65
C GLU A 378 14.24 -14.26 49.18
N GLN A 379 13.86 -15.29 48.43
CA GLN A 379 13.54 -15.22 47.01
C GLN A 379 12.42 -14.18 46.83
N PRO A 380 12.66 -13.05 46.11
CA PRO A 380 11.62 -12.06 45.90
C PRO A 380 10.45 -12.74 45.16
N PRO A 381 9.18 -12.46 45.52
CA PRO A 381 8.03 -13.12 44.92
C PRO A 381 8.12 -12.97 43.41
N ALA A 382 8.07 -14.11 42.71
CA ALA A 382 8.14 -14.17 41.26
C ALA A 382 7.20 -13.11 40.66
N LYS A 383 7.74 -12.20 39.84
CA LYS A 383 6.93 -11.24 39.08
C LYS A 383 5.76 -12.00 38.45
N PRO A 384 4.50 -11.57 38.66
CA PRO A 384 3.36 -12.27 38.11
C PRO A 384 3.57 -12.44 36.61
N ALA A 385 3.39 -13.66 36.13
CA ALA A 385 3.47 -14.00 34.71
C ALA A 385 2.70 -12.94 33.92
N GLY A 386 3.29 -12.43 32.84
CA GLY A 386 2.66 -11.41 31.99
C GLY A 386 1.23 -11.79 31.59
N PRO A 387 0.42 -10.83 31.11
CA PRO A 387 -1.00 -11.04 30.85
C PRO A 387 -1.23 -12.35 30.10
N VAL A 388 -2.01 -13.24 30.72
CA VAL A 388 -2.30 -14.57 30.17
C VAL A 388 -2.89 -14.37 28.78
N LYS A 389 -2.22 -14.92 27.76
CA LYS A 389 -2.66 -14.79 26.38
C LYS A 389 -4.06 -15.38 26.23
N ASP A 390 -4.93 -14.71 25.47
CA ASP A 390 -6.35 -15.06 25.36
C ASP A 390 -6.61 -16.52 24.92
N TRP A 391 -5.68 -17.13 24.16
CA TRP A 391 -5.78 -18.53 23.73
C TRP A 391 -5.33 -19.55 24.78
N ASN A 392 -4.87 -19.10 25.95
CA ASN A 392 -4.52 -19.92 27.11
C ASN A 392 -5.54 -19.76 28.25
N LEU A 393 -6.69 -19.10 28.00
CA LEU A 393 -7.71 -18.95 29.02
C LEU A 393 -8.28 -20.33 29.43
N PRO A 394 -8.38 -20.63 30.73
CA PRO A 394 -9.01 -21.86 31.19
C PRO A 394 -10.50 -21.85 30.82
N GLY A 395 -11.03 -23.00 30.39
CA GLY A 395 -12.45 -23.16 30.05
C GLY A 395 -12.82 -22.85 28.59
N LEU A 396 -11.85 -22.62 27.70
CA LEU A 396 -12.12 -22.54 26.28
C LEU A 396 -12.63 -23.90 25.73
N PRO A 397 -13.67 -23.92 24.87
CA PRO A 397 -14.16 -25.16 24.25
C PRO A 397 -13.05 -25.89 23.47
N ALA A 398 -13.08 -27.23 23.47
CA ALA A 398 -12.08 -28.05 22.77
C ALA A 398 -11.97 -27.71 21.27
N GLU A 399 -13.06 -27.29 20.65
CA GLU A 399 -13.17 -26.88 19.25
C GLU A 399 -12.31 -25.64 18.91
N VAL A 400 -12.07 -24.78 19.91
CA VAL A 400 -11.23 -23.57 19.79
C VAL A 400 -9.73 -23.94 19.87
N ARG A 401 -9.41 -25.18 20.29
CA ARG A 401 -8.05 -25.70 20.50
C ARG A 401 -7.21 -24.78 21.39
N PRO A 402 -7.54 -24.65 22.69
CA PRO A 402 -6.74 -23.84 23.61
C PRO A 402 -5.27 -24.30 23.64
N GLY A 403 -4.36 -23.37 23.91
CA GLY A 403 -2.92 -23.65 24.00
C GLY A 403 -2.16 -23.68 22.67
N ILE A 404 -2.84 -23.67 21.53
CA ILE A 404 -2.20 -23.62 20.21
C ILE A 404 -2.00 -22.16 19.77
N ASP A 405 -0.77 -21.85 19.37
CA ASP A 405 -0.41 -20.53 18.82
C ASP A 405 -1.25 -20.23 17.58
N PRO A 406 -1.86 -19.03 17.46
CA PRO A 406 -2.72 -18.67 16.34
C PRO A 406 -2.08 -18.83 14.94
N VAL A 407 -0.74 -18.79 14.83
CA VAL A 407 -0.02 -18.99 13.56
C VAL A 407 -0.14 -20.44 13.05
N MET A 408 -0.40 -21.40 13.94
CA MET A 408 -0.46 -22.83 13.63
C MET A 408 -1.89 -23.33 13.38
N LEU A 409 -2.89 -22.45 13.39
CA LEU A 409 -4.29 -22.81 13.19
C LEU A 409 -4.61 -23.04 11.71
N THR A 410 -5.41 -24.07 11.44
CA THR A 410 -6.05 -24.22 10.14
C THR A 410 -7.07 -23.09 9.91
N ASP A 411 -7.45 -22.85 8.64
CA ASP A 411 -8.47 -21.84 8.32
C ASP A 411 -9.81 -22.11 9.00
N GLU A 412 -10.19 -23.39 9.10
CA GLU A 412 -11.40 -23.83 9.78
C GLU A 412 -11.33 -23.53 11.28
N GLN A 413 -10.21 -23.89 11.94
CA GLN A 413 -10.00 -23.60 13.36
C GLN A 413 -9.97 -22.10 13.64
N SER A 414 -9.37 -21.32 12.75
CA SER A 414 -9.36 -19.85 12.82
C SER A 414 -10.79 -19.30 12.74
N ARG A 415 -11.64 -19.83 11.85
CA ARG A 415 -13.06 -19.45 11.77
C ARG A 415 -13.82 -19.82 13.04
N THR A 416 -13.57 -20.99 13.62
CA THR A 416 -14.17 -21.40 14.90
C THR A 416 -13.78 -20.44 16.03
N ARG A 417 -12.50 -20.05 16.12
CA ARG A 417 -12.05 -19.03 17.08
C ARG A 417 -12.71 -17.67 16.85
N ILE A 418 -12.89 -17.25 15.59
CA ILE A 418 -13.58 -15.99 15.25
C ILE A 418 -15.04 -16.02 15.70
N ARG A 419 -15.77 -17.11 15.40
CA ARG A 419 -17.19 -17.27 15.81
C ARG A 419 -17.32 -17.25 17.33
N TYR A 420 -16.44 -17.95 18.03
CA TYR A 420 -16.41 -17.94 19.50
C TYR A 420 -16.19 -16.52 20.03
N GLY A 421 -15.19 -15.80 19.54
CA GLY A 421 -14.92 -14.43 19.97
C GLY A 421 -16.05 -13.44 19.66
N LEU A 422 -16.73 -13.59 18.52
CA LEU A 422 -17.93 -12.81 18.17
C LEU A 422 -19.09 -13.09 19.14
N ASN A 423 -19.35 -14.36 19.46
CA ASN A 423 -20.40 -14.76 20.41
C ASN A 423 -20.12 -14.26 21.84
N GLN A 424 -18.85 -14.10 22.21
CA GLN A 424 -18.44 -13.55 23.51
C GLN A 424 -18.41 -12.01 23.53
N GLY A 425 -18.78 -11.33 22.44
CA GLY A 425 -18.79 -9.87 22.34
C GLY A 425 -17.40 -9.21 22.37
N TRP A 426 -16.35 -9.94 21.99
CA TRP A 426 -14.99 -9.39 21.97
C TRP A 426 -14.79 -8.36 20.86
N THR A 427 -13.82 -7.46 21.05
CA THR A 427 -13.45 -6.48 20.01
C THR A 427 -12.79 -7.16 18.81
N GLN A 428 -12.96 -6.62 17.60
CA GLN A 428 -12.41 -7.22 16.38
C GLN A 428 -10.89 -7.42 16.42
N ARG A 429 -10.17 -6.48 17.05
CA ARG A 429 -8.72 -6.58 17.24
C ARG A 429 -8.36 -7.79 18.11
N ARG A 430 -9.04 -7.95 19.25
CA ARG A 430 -8.84 -9.08 20.16
C ARG A 430 -9.14 -10.42 19.48
N ILE A 431 -10.24 -10.47 18.72
CA ILE A 431 -10.62 -11.65 17.94
C ILE A 431 -9.55 -11.98 16.89
N GLY A 432 -9.00 -10.97 16.22
CA GLY A 432 -7.93 -11.14 15.24
C GLY A 432 -6.64 -11.70 15.85
N GLU A 433 -6.22 -11.19 17.01
CA GLU A 433 -5.08 -11.70 17.77
C GLU A 433 -5.32 -13.13 18.26
N PHE A 434 -6.52 -13.42 18.79
CA PHE A 434 -6.92 -14.75 19.26
C PHE A 434 -6.97 -15.81 18.15
N ALA A 435 -7.42 -15.42 16.95
CA ALA A 435 -7.59 -16.31 15.80
C ALA A 435 -6.42 -16.30 14.81
N GLY A 436 -5.43 -15.42 14.98
CA GLY A 436 -4.28 -15.33 14.07
C GLY A 436 -4.70 -14.82 12.68
N ARG A 437 -5.68 -13.91 12.63
CA ARG A 437 -6.27 -13.39 11.39
C ARG A 437 -6.48 -11.88 11.47
N SER A 438 -6.49 -11.23 10.32
CA SER A 438 -6.72 -9.77 10.23
C SER A 438 -8.15 -9.38 10.64
N ALA A 439 -8.34 -8.14 11.10
CA ALA A 439 -9.67 -7.59 11.40
C ALA A 439 -10.62 -7.64 10.20
N THR A 440 -10.10 -7.51 8.97
CA THR A 440 -10.88 -7.67 7.73
C THR A 440 -11.46 -9.06 7.59
N THR A 441 -10.71 -10.10 7.96
CA THR A 441 -11.19 -11.49 7.96
C THR A 441 -12.28 -11.68 9.01
N VAL A 442 -12.11 -11.09 10.20
CA VAL A 442 -13.14 -11.10 11.26
C VAL A 442 -14.44 -10.47 10.77
N ASN A 443 -14.38 -9.31 10.12
CA ASN A 443 -15.55 -8.64 9.55
C ASN A 443 -16.27 -9.47 8.47
N LYS A 444 -15.53 -10.17 7.62
CA LYS A 444 -16.13 -11.06 6.62
C LYS A 444 -16.89 -12.22 7.27
N VAL A 445 -16.31 -12.84 8.30
CA VAL A 445 -16.97 -13.92 9.03
C VAL A 445 -18.21 -13.39 9.75
N LYS A 446 -18.12 -12.22 10.38
CA LYS A 446 -19.26 -11.54 11.01
C LYS A 446 -20.40 -11.29 10.00
N ALA A 447 -20.10 -10.68 8.86
CA ALA A 447 -21.10 -10.44 7.81
C ALA A 447 -21.72 -11.73 7.27
N SER A 448 -20.94 -12.82 7.16
CA SER A 448 -21.46 -14.13 6.75
C SER A 448 -22.37 -14.78 7.79
N MET A 449 -22.19 -14.47 9.08
CA MET A 449 -23.09 -14.94 10.14
C MET A 449 -24.39 -14.14 10.14
N GLU A 450 -24.31 -12.82 9.96
CA GLU A 450 -25.48 -11.93 9.86
C GLU A 450 -26.34 -12.24 8.63
N PHE A 451 -25.73 -12.70 7.54
CA PHE A 451 -26.47 -13.10 6.34
C PHE A 451 -27.20 -14.45 6.50
N ASN A 452 -26.72 -15.32 7.40
CA ASN A 452 -27.26 -16.67 7.61
C ASN A 452 -28.22 -16.76 8.82
N ALA A 453 -28.41 -15.65 9.55
CA ALA A 453 -29.34 -15.52 10.66
C ALA A 453 -30.62 -14.82 10.18
#